data_AF-A0A2S0QA12-F1
#
_entry.id   AF-A0A2S0QA12-F1
#
_cell.length_a   1.000
_cell.length_b   1.000
_cell.length_c   1.000
_cell.angle_alpha   90.00
_cell.angle_beta   90.00
_cell.angle_gamma   90.00
#
_symmetry.space_group_name_H-M   'P 1'
#
loop_
_entity.id
_entity.type
_entity.pdbx_description
1 polymer ?
#
loop_
_entity_poly.entity_id
_entity_poly.type
_entity_poly.pdbx_seq_one_letter_code
_entity_poly.pdbx_strand_id
1 'polypeptide(L)'
;MVRTAKPTNRQQKPKSSPTATLPTWADNTELVGLEFDLEALTTSSLYSQYTIALHAWFLDQVRQLDPDLSAYLHDGESEKPFNISALESQLLPTGKQLQLEANQILHWQVNALSAKVAEFLQLWLTQLPQTLNLRGATLQIKQVRIAHPPTTYAQLLQPPAKYSQVNLSFISPTSFRRKGHHFPLPVPVNLFHSYLRRWNDFSQIPISQADFLDWIDENVIIHQHRLESVKVAAGKRGSVTGFTGAISCGLSKAALANTEFTQLFYALVKLAPYCGTGHKTTFGLGQTSLSWVEPEASSPTQLLTNLLGERIEELTAIFTAQRKRSGGDRTDKIAATWATILARREMGESLKLIAEDLEMPVDTVKTYTKLARRSLKDADL
;
A
#
# COMPACT_ATOMS: atom_id res chain seq x y z
N MET A 1 57.90 46.02 -17.64
CA MET A 1 58.05 45.43 -16.30
C MET A 1 56.76 44.73 -15.92
N VAL A 2 56.70 43.41 -16.13
CA VAL A 2 55.52 42.58 -15.83
C VAL A 2 55.56 42.22 -14.35
N ARG A 3 54.56 42.65 -13.57
CA ARG A 3 54.40 42.28 -12.16
C ARG A 3 53.53 41.03 -12.06
N THR A 4 54.09 40.00 -11.46
CA THR A 4 53.48 38.70 -11.14
C THR A 4 52.48 38.84 -9.99
N ALA A 5 51.26 38.34 -10.17
CA ALA A 5 50.26 38.19 -9.12
C ALA A 5 50.33 36.75 -8.54
N LYS A 6 50.50 36.64 -7.21
CA LYS A 6 50.43 35.37 -6.47
C LYS A 6 48.97 34.93 -6.28
N PRO A 7 48.65 33.62 -6.34
CA PRO A 7 47.31 33.14 -6.05
C PRO A 7 47.08 33.04 -4.53
N THR A 8 45.97 33.58 -4.06
CA THR A 8 45.49 33.48 -2.68
C THR A 8 44.76 32.16 -2.47
N ASN A 9 45.26 31.38 -1.51
CA ASN A 9 44.72 30.08 -1.13
C ASN A 9 43.46 30.28 -0.26
N ARG A 10 42.27 30.11 -0.83
CA ARG A 10 41.00 30.23 -0.11
C ARG A 10 40.64 28.87 0.50
N GLN A 11 40.90 28.70 1.79
CA GLN A 11 40.43 27.54 2.55
C GLN A 11 38.89 27.50 2.49
N GLN A 12 38.34 26.45 1.87
CA GLN A 12 36.92 26.16 1.90
C GLN A 12 36.56 25.69 3.31
N LYS A 13 35.74 26.47 4.02
CA LYS A 13 35.05 26.01 5.23
C LYS A 13 34.20 24.78 4.87
N PRO A 14 34.19 23.72 5.68
CA PRO A 14 33.27 22.60 5.47
C PRO A 14 31.84 23.11 5.54
N LYS A 15 31.06 22.88 4.49
CA LYS A 15 29.61 23.11 4.47
C LYS A 15 29.02 22.24 5.58
N SER A 16 28.42 22.87 6.59
CA SER A 16 27.57 22.17 7.54
C SER A 16 26.41 21.54 6.78
N SER A 17 26.31 20.21 6.84
CA SER A 17 25.13 19.48 6.38
C SER A 17 23.90 20.07 7.09
N PRO A 18 22.84 20.49 6.37
CA PRO A 18 21.63 20.98 7.03
C PRO A 18 21.05 19.83 7.84
N THR A 19 20.90 20.03 9.15
CA THR A 19 20.14 19.12 10.01
C THR A 19 18.72 19.10 9.45
N ALA A 20 18.30 17.98 8.86
CA ALA A 20 16.95 17.85 8.32
C ALA A 20 15.95 18.07 9.46
N THR A 21 15.24 19.19 9.43
CA THR A 21 14.16 19.47 10.38
C THR A 21 13.03 18.48 10.13
N LEU A 22 12.60 17.80 11.20
CA LEU A 22 11.46 16.89 11.16
C LEU A 22 10.18 17.65 10.76
N PRO A 23 9.28 17.04 9.98
CA PRO A 23 8.01 17.66 9.64
C PRO A 23 7.13 17.81 10.91
N THR A 24 6.39 18.91 10.98
CA THR A 24 5.47 19.23 12.07
C THR A 24 4.12 19.69 11.53
N TRP A 25 3.05 19.50 12.30
CA TRP A 25 1.70 19.93 11.95
C TRP A 25 0.91 20.33 13.20
N ALA A 26 -0.28 20.89 12.99
CA ALA A 26 -1.16 21.34 14.06
C ALA A 26 -1.85 20.16 14.77
N ASP A 27 -2.10 20.28 16.07
CA ASP A 27 -2.66 19.22 16.93
C ASP A 27 -4.06 18.76 16.49
N ASN A 28 -4.79 19.59 15.74
CA ASN A 28 -6.11 19.24 15.20
C ASN A 28 -6.05 18.52 13.84
N THR A 29 -4.87 18.13 13.37
CA THR A 29 -4.71 17.38 12.12
C THR A 29 -5.34 16.00 12.22
N GLU A 30 -6.13 15.61 11.22
CA GLU A 30 -6.74 14.29 11.15
C GLU A 30 -6.11 13.43 10.04
N LEU A 31 -5.63 14.09 8.99
CA LEU A 31 -5.09 13.47 7.80
C LEU A 31 -3.69 14.04 7.53
N VAL A 32 -2.69 13.16 7.39
CA VAL A 32 -1.33 13.55 6.99
C VAL A 32 -0.63 12.36 6.34
N GLY A 33 0.13 12.62 5.29
CA GLY A 33 0.99 11.62 4.67
C GLY A 33 2.46 11.92 4.89
N LEU A 34 3.23 10.92 5.30
CA LEU A 34 4.68 10.99 5.46
C LEU A 34 5.36 10.16 4.39
N GLU A 35 6.44 10.68 3.83
CA GLU A 35 7.34 9.97 2.91
C GLU A 35 8.72 9.85 3.55
N PHE A 36 9.26 8.64 3.51
CA PHE A 36 10.55 8.27 4.05
C PHE A 36 11.50 8.00 2.88
N ASP A 37 12.63 8.70 2.89
CA ASP A 37 13.78 8.36 2.07
C ASP A 37 14.62 7.32 2.81
N LEU A 38 14.73 6.15 2.20
CA LEU A 38 15.39 4.99 2.75
C LEU A 38 16.63 4.66 1.90
N GLU A 39 17.78 4.43 2.54
CA GLU A 39 19.02 4.03 1.86
C GLU A 39 19.40 2.60 2.26
N ALA A 40 19.53 1.70 1.29
CA ALA A 40 19.99 0.35 1.55
C ALA A 40 21.46 0.34 1.98
N LEU A 41 21.76 -0.12 3.20
CA LEU A 41 23.13 -0.09 3.73
C LEU A 41 24.06 -1.10 3.07
N THR A 42 23.50 -2.22 2.62
CA THR A 42 24.24 -3.32 2.00
C THR A 42 23.44 -3.92 0.86
N THR A 43 24.15 -4.42 -0.15
CA THR A 43 23.52 -5.25 -1.18
C THR A 43 22.92 -6.49 -0.51
N SER A 44 21.61 -6.66 -0.63
CA SER A 44 20.88 -7.72 0.07
C SER A 44 19.69 -8.20 -0.75
N SER A 45 19.28 -9.44 -0.49
CA SER A 45 18.04 -9.97 -1.08
C SER A 45 16.84 -9.45 -0.32
N LEU A 46 15.81 -9.06 -1.07
CA LEU A 46 14.50 -8.67 -0.58
C LEU A 46 13.47 -9.69 -1.09
N TYR A 47 12.77 -10.32 -0.16
CA TYR A 47 11.73 -11.30 -0.51
C TYR A 47 10.48 -10.59 -1.04
N SER A 48 9.73 -11.23 -1.94
CA SER A 48 8.65 -10.58 -2.70
C SER A 48 7.44 -10.11 -1.87
N GLN A 49 7.25 -10.64 -0.66
CA GLN A 49 6.20 -10.21 0.28
C GLN A 49 6.70 -9.26 1.37
N TYR A 50 7.77 -8.50 1.11
CA TYR A 50 8.37 -7.58 2.09
C TYR A 50 7.39 -6.54 2.67
N THR A 51 6.27 -6.25 2.00
CA THR A 51 5.25 -5.33 2.51
C THR A 51 4.56 -5.85 3.79
N ILE A 52 4.57 -7.17 4.03
CA ILE A 52 4.15 -7.74 5.32
C ILE A 52 5.12 -7.31 6.43
N ALA A 53 6.43 -7.31 6.15
CA ALA A 53 7.42 -6.83 7.11
C ALA A 53 7.35 -5.32 7.31
N LEU A 54 7.06 -4.51 6.28
CA LEU A 54 6.83 -3.07 6.46
C LEU A 54 5.63 -2.82 7.39
N HIS A 55 4.52 -3.50 7.15
CA HIS A 55 3.33 -3.42 8.00
C HIS A 55 3.64 -3.82 9.45
N ALA A 56 4.28 -4.98 9.64
CA ALA A 56 4.64 -5.47 10.95
C ALA A 56 5.62 -4.54 11.67
N TRP A 57 6.62 -4.01 10.95
CA TRP A 57 7.58 -3.06 11.49
C TRP A 57 6.88 -1.77 11.94
N PHE A 58 5.99 -1.20 11.13
CA PHE A 58 5.22 -0.02 11.52
C PHE A 58 4.38 -0.28 12.77
N LEU A 59 3.63 -1.39 12.83
CA LEU A 59 2.84 -1.73 14.03
C LEU A 59 3.70 -1.98 15.26
N ASP A 60 4.91 -2.49 15.09
CA ASP A 60 5.90 -2.64 16.15
C ASP A 60 6.34 -1.28 16.69
N GLN A 61 6.60 -0.30 15.80
CA GLN A 61 6.88 1.09 16.20
C GLN A 61 5.70 1.70 16.97
N VAL A 62 4.47 1.46 16.50
CA VAL A 62 3.26 1.88 17.23
C VAL A 62 3.23 1.25 18.61
N ARG A 63 3.46 -0.06 18.71
CA ARG A 63 3.39 -0.81 19.97
C ARG A 63 4.40 -0.32 21.01
N GLN A 64 5.58 0.12 20.57
CA GLN A 64 6.61 0.61 21.48
C GLN A 64 6.23 1.93 22.18
N LEU A 65 5.39 2.76 21.55
CA LEU A 65 4.96 4.05 22.10
C LEU A 65 3.53 4.02 22.66
N ASP A 66 2.63 3.31 22.00
CA ASP A 66 1.22 3.16 22.36
C ASP A 66 0.74 1.71 22.05
N PRO A 67 0.88 0.78 23.00
CA PRO A 67 0.43 -0.61 22.86
C PRO A 67 -1.07 -0.73 22.55
N ASP A 68 -1.90 0.14 23.11
CA ASP A 68 -3.36 0.09 22.93
C ASP A 68 -3.76 0.53 21.53
N LEU A 69 -3.10 1.56 20.99
CA LEU A 69 -3.26 1.93 19.58
C LEU A 69 -2.79 0.80 18.66
N SER A 70 -1.65 0.17 18.94
CA SER A 70 -1.17 -0.95 18.12
C SER A 70 -2.17 -2.11 18.09
N ALA A 71 -2.74 -2.48 19.24
CA ALA A 71 -3.79 -3.48 19.33
C ALA A 71 -5.03 -3.09 18.52
N TYR A 72 -5.49 -1.83 18.61
CA TYR A 72 -6.59 -1.35 17.77
C TYR A 72 -6.27 -1.42 16.26
N LEU A 73 -5.07 -0.98 15.86
CA LEU A 73 -4.63 -1.00 14.46
C LEU A 73 -4.44 -2.42 13.93
N HIS A 74 -4.09 -3.39 14.77
CA HIS A 74 -3.94 -4.80 14.39
C HIS A 74 -5.27 -5.55 14.42
N ASP A 75 -5.98 -5.52 15.56
CA ASP A 75 -7.11 -6.40 15.88
C ASP A 75 -8.49 -5.80 15.54
N GLY A 76 -8.60 -4.48 15.41
CA GLY A 76 -9.90 -3.82 15.15
C GLY A 76 -10.60 -4.33 13.89
N GLU A 77 -11.92 -4.56 13.99
CA GLU A 77 -12.73 -5.07 12.88
C GLU A 77 -13.26 -3.98 11.93
N SER A 78 -13.13 -2.71 12.31
CA SER A 78 -13.47 -1.53 11.48
C SER A 78 -12.42 -1.27 10.39
N GLU A 79 -12.63 -0.25 9.56
CA GLU A 79 -11.55 0.25 8.70
C GLU A 79 -10.33 0.63 9.58
N LYS A 80 -9.13 0.41 9.03
CA LYS A 80 -7.89 0.80 9.70
C LYS A 80 -7.60 2.27 9.40
N PRO A 81 -7.30 3.11 10.41
CA PRO A 81 -7.09 4.55 10.23
C PRO A 81 -5.68 4.89 9.69
N PHE A 82 -5.10 4.01 8.88
CA PHE A 82 -3.82 4.24 8.24
C PHE A 82 -3.69 3.41 6.95
N ASN A 83 -2.72 3.76 6.13
CA ASN A 83 -2.17 2.86 5.13
C ASN A 83 -0.67 3.08 4.96
N ILE A 84 -0.03 2.19 4.19
CA ILE A 84 1.37 2.29 3.82
C ILE A 84 1.52 2.00 2.33
N SER A 85 2.56 2.53 1.69
CA SER A 85 2.93 2.12 0.33
C SER A 85 3.85 0.89 0.33
N ALA A 86 4.07 0.31 -0.84
CA ALA A 86 5.24 -0.55 -1.07
C ALA A 86 6.52 0.30 -1.18
N LEU A 87 7.69 -0.34 -1.29
CA LEU A 87 8.92 0.41 -1.57
C LEU A 87 8.91 0.85 -3.03
N GLU A 88 8.94 2.16 -3.24
CA GLU A 88 9.07 2.75 -4.57
C GLU A 88 10.54 2.80 -4.93
N SER A 89 10.95 1.88 -5.82
CA SER A 89 12.27 1.86 -6.44
C SER A 89 12.29 0.92 -7.65
N GLN A 90 13.26 1.11 -8.54
CA GLN A 90 13.59 0.13 -9.57
C GLN A 90 14.38 -1.02 -8.91
N LEU A 91 13.66 -1.97 -8.31
CA LEU A 91 14.29 -3.17 -7.75
C LEU A 91 14.67 -4.11 -8.89
N LEU A 92 15.92 -4.57 -8.88
CA LEU A 92 16.39 -5.54 -9.86
C LEU A 92 15.97 -6.95 -9.46
N PRO A 93 15.55 -7.79 -10.42
CA PRO A 93 15.26 -9.17 -10.16
C PRO A 93 16.59 -9.93 -10.05
N THR A 94 16.73 -10.80 -9.06
CA THR A 94 17.84 -11.76 -8.97
C THR A 94 17.25 -13.16 -8.81
N GLY A 95 17.11 -13.86 -9.92
CA GLY A 95 16.39 -15.14 -9.96
C GLY A 95 14.92 -14.95 -9.58
N LYS A 96 14.52 -15.51 -8.43
CA LYS A 96 13.14 -15.45 -7.90
C LYS A 96 12.95 -14.44 -6.76
N GLN A 97 13.98 -13.65 -6.47
CA GLN A 97 13.99 -12.65 -5.40
C GLN A 97 14.24 -11.26 -5.97
N LEU A 98 13.93 -10.24 -5.20
CA LEU A 98 14.31 -8.86 -5.49
C LEU A 98 15.68 -8.60 -4.87
N GLN A 99 16.46 -7.72 -5.47
CA GLN A 99 17.74 -7.29 -4.92
C GLN A 99 17.71 -5.80 -4.63
N LEU A 100 18.17 -5.46 -3.43
CA LEU A 100 18.54 -4.11 -3.04
C LEU A 100 20.03 -3.95 -3.28
N GLU A 101 20.41 -2.88 -3.95
CA GLU A 101 21.82 -2.50 -4.12
C GLU A 101 22.28 -1.60 -2.97
N ALA A 102 23.53 -1.73 -2.54
CA ALA A 102 24.09 -0.83 -1.54
C ALA A 102 24.01 0.63 -2.03
N ASN A 103 23.62 1.53 -1.12
CA ASN A 103 23.35 2.95 -1.35
C ASN A 103 22.17 3.25 -2.27
N GLN A 104 21.36 2.25 -2.64
CA GLN A 104 20.11 2.49 -3.37
C GLN A 104 19.14 3.28 -2.50
N ILE A 105 18.57 4.35 -3.06
CA ILE A 105 17.50 5.13 -2.43
C ILE A 105 16.14 4.55 -2.81
N LEU A 106 15.29 4.41 -1.81
CA LEU A 106 13.91 3.93 -1.92
C LEU A 106 12.99 4.92 -1.20
N HIS A 107 11.75 5.01 -1.68
CA HIS A 107 10.72 5.81 -1.02
C HIS A 107 9.66 4.91 -0.42
N TRP A 108 9.16 5.29 0.75
CA TRP A 108 8.09 4.60 1.45
C TRP A 108 7.16 5.60 2.09
N GLN A 109 5.85 5.36 2.03
CA GLN A 109 4.84 6.26 2.56
C GLN A 109 4.05 5.62 3.69
N VAL A 110 3.71 6.44 4.69
CA VAL A 110 2.80 6.12 5.79
C VAL A 110 1.79 7.25 5.91
N ASN A 111 0.50 6.92 5.85
CA ASN A 111 -0.58 7.90 5.87
C ASN A 111 -1.50 7.69 7.08
N ALA A 112 -1.78 8.76 7.82
CA ALA A 112 -2.77 8.80 8.89
C ALA A 112 -4.16 9.19 8.35
N LEU A 113 -5.18 8.52 8.87
CA LEU A 113 -6.60 8.76 8.54
C LEU A 113 -7.46 9.18 9.75
N SER A 114 -6.84 9.44 10.90
CA SER A 114 -7.54 9.91 12.10
C SER A 114 -6.61 10.77 12.94
N ALA A 115 -7.19 11.66 13.77
CA ALA A 115 -6.44 12.49 14.70
C ALA A 115 -5.51 11.67 15.61
N LYS A 116 -5.98 10.54 16.15
CA LYS A 116 -5.18 9.67 17.02
C LYS A 116 -3.93 9.13 16.32
N VAL A 117 -4.04 8.74 15.05
CA VAL A 117 -2.86 8.27 14.29
C VAL A 117 -1.96 9.44 13.90
N ALA A 118 -2.51 10.61 13.55
CA ALA A 118 -1.72 11.80 13.26
C ALA A 118 -0.90 12.26 14.49
N GLU A 119 -1.50 12.26 15.68
CA GLU A 119 -0.83 12.53 16.95
C GLU A 119 0.29 11.52 17.21
N PHE A 120 0.00 10.22 17.04
CA PHE A 120 1.01 9.17 17.15
C PHE A 120 2.18 9.41 16.19
N LEU A 121 1.93 9.71 14.91
CA LEU A 121 2.99 9.96 13.93
C LEU A 121 3.88 11.13 14.35
N GLN A 122 3.30 12.18 14.93
CA GLN A 122 4.05 13.34 15.41
C GLN A 122 4.99 12.97 16.56
N LEU A 123 4.50 12.19 17.53
CA LEU A 123 5.34 11.66 18.61
C LEU A 123 6.42 10.70 18.07
N TRP A 124 6.05 9.81 17.16
CA TRP A 124 6.94 8.81 16.58
C TRP A 124 8.13 9.45 15.86
N LEU A 125 7.94 10.58 15.16
CA LEU A 125 9.04 11.31 14.53
C LEU A 125 10.11 11.78 15.52
N THR A 126 9.75 12.07 16.77
CA THR A 126 10.70 12.47 17.83
C THR A 126 11.56 11.31 18.35
N GLN A 127 11.10 10.07 18.14
CA GLN A 127 11.75 8.84 18.61
C GLN A 127 12.05 7.90 17.43
N LEU A 128 12.12 8.43 16.22
CA LEU A 128 12.25 7.64 15.01
C LEU A 128 13.59 6.88 15.04
N PRO A 129 13.61 5.54 14.85
CA PRO A 129 14.85 4.80 14.78
C PRO A 129 15.67 5.24 13.56
N GLN A 130 16.98 5.05 13.62
CA GLN A 130 17.86 5.36 12.49
C GLN A 130 17.71 4.37 11.32
N THR A 131 17.19 3.18 11.59
CA THR A 131 17.07 2.10 10.61
C THR A 131 15.74 1.38 10.67
N LEU A 132 15.33 0.90 9.50
CA LEU A 132 14.19 0.02 9.27
C LEU A 132 14.73 -1.33 8.80
N ASN A 133 14.32 -2.42 9.44
CA ASN A 133 14.83 -3.76 9.14
C ASN A 133 13.75 -4.65 8.51
N LEU A 134 14.00 -5.11 7.28
CA LEU A 134 13.16 -6.03 6.51
C LEU A 134 13.81 -7.42 6.44
N ARG A 135 13.93 -8.08 7.60
CA ARG A 135 14.36 -9.50 7.75
C ARG A 135 15.56 -9.90 6.89
N GLY A 136 16.63 -9.11 6.92
CA GLY A 136 17.87 -9.35 6.17
C GLY A 136 18.28 -8.18 5.29
N ALA A 137 17.36 -7.25 5.03
CA ALA A 137 17.67 -5.96 4.43
C ALA A 137 17.52 -4.84 5.46
N THR A 138 18.61 -4.13 5.75
CA THR A 138 18.60 -2.96 6.65
C THR A 138 18.65 -1.69 5.82
N LEU A 139 17.64 -0.84 6.03
CA LEU A 139 17.49 0.43 5.36
C LEU A 139 17.74 1.55 6.37
N GLN A 140 18.64 2.49 6.06
CA GLN A 140 18.83 3.70 6.85
C GLN A 140 17.75 4.72 6.50
N ILE A 141 17.12 5.31 7.51
CA ILE A 141 16.18 6.42 7.30
C ILE A 141 17.00 7.70 7.15
N LYS A 142 17.01 8.27 5.94
CA LYS A 142 17.79 9.48 5.63
C LYS A 142 17.01 10.75 5.91
N GLN A 143 15.74 10.75 5.52
CA GLN A 143 14.88 11.90 5.62
C GLN A 143 13.41 11.48 5.71
N VAL A 144 12.62 12.30 6.39
CA VAL A 144 11.16 12.21 6.37
C VAL A 144 10.59 13.54 5.88
N ARG A 145 9.61 13.48 4.99
CA ARG A 145 8.93 14.62 4.39
C ARG A 145 7.42 14.45 4.50
N ILE A 146 6.69 15.53 4.28
CA ILE A 146 5.24 15.46 4.08
C ILE A 146 4.97 15.06 2.64
N ALA A 147 4.39 13.87 2.46
CA ALA A 147 3.88 13.36 1.18
C ALA A 147 2.54 14.00 0.84
N HIS A 148 1.66 14.10 1.84
CA HIS A 148 0.33 14.68 1.72
C HIS A 148 0.09 15.69 2.85
N PRO A 149 -0.28 16.95 2.52
CA PRO A 149 -0.40 18.02 3.50
C PRO A 149 -1.27 17.67 4.72
N PRO A 150 -0.90 18.12 5.93
CA PRO A 150 -1.76 18.02 7.10
C PRO A 150 -3.10 18.70 6.85
N THR A 151 -4.19 18.00 7.09
CA THR A 151 -5.55 18.53 6.90
C THR A 151 -6.58 17.82 7.80
N THR A 152 -7.84 18.25 7.67
CA THR A 152 -9.01 17.71 8.39
C THR A 152 -10.09 17.32 7.39
N TYR A 153 -11.00 16.45 7.78
CA TYR A 153 -12.17 16.09 6.98
C TYR A 153 -13.04 17.32 6.67
N ALA A 154 -13.19 18.23 7.65
CA ALA A 154 -13.90 19.49 7.46
C ALA A 154 -13.23 20.42 6.42
N GLN A 155 -11.90 20.41 6.33
CA GLN A 155 -11.16 21.14 5.30
C GLN A 155 -11.28 20.47 3.92
N LEU A 156 -11.22 19.14 3.85
CA LEU A 156 -11.41 18.41 2.60
C LEU A 156 -12.81 18.66 2.01
N LEU A 157 -13.82 18.74 2.88
CA LEU A 157 -15.20 19.01 2.50
C LEU A 157 -15.37 20.40 1.89
N GLN A 158 -14.47 21.37 2.10
CA GLN A 158 -14.65 22.71 1.54
C GLN A 158 -14.79 22.67 0.00
N PRO A 159 -15.73 23.44 -0.56
CA PRO A 159 -16.03 23.41 -2.00
C PRO A 159 -14.78 23.73 -2.82
N PRO A 160 -14.59 23.08 -3.98
CA PRO A 160 -13.45 23.35 -4.82
C PRO A 160 -13.55 24.75 -5.42
N ALA A 161 -12.41 25.37 -5.72
CA ALA A 161 -12.38 26.65 -6.41
C ALA A 161 -12.99 26.58 -7.83
N LYS A 162 -12.93 25.39 -8.46
CA LYS A 162 -13.50 25.10 -9.77
C LYS A 162 -14.02 23.66 -9.80
N TYR A 163 -15.21 23.49 -10.37
CA TYR A 163 -15.75 22.17 -10.70
C TYR A 163 -15.14 21.72 -12.04
N SER A 164 -14.22 20.76 -11.98
CA SER A 164 -13.51 20.21 -13.13
C SER A 164 -13.54 18.69 -13.17
N GLN A 165 -13.10 18.13 -14.29
CA GLN A 165 -12.65 16.75 -14.35
C GLN A 165 -11.52 16.52 -13.34
N VAL A 166 -11.42 15.28 -12.87
CA VAL A 166 -10.44 14.82 -11.89
C VAL A 166 -9.71 13.60 -12.45
N ASN A 167 -8.41 13.53 -12.18
CA ASN A 167 -7.60 12.37 -12.51
C ASN A 167 -7.36 11.54 -11.25
N LEU A 168 -7.34 10.23 -11.42
CA LEU A 168 -6.95 9.27 -10.39
C LEU A 168 -5.99 8.27 -11.03
N SER A 169 -4.76 8.23 -10.53
CA SER A 169 -3.76 7.22 -10.88
C SER A 169 -3.57 6.24 -9.75
N PHE A 170 -3.64 4.96 -10.06
CA PHE A 170 -3.48 3.82 -9.17
C PHE A 170 -2.05 3.31 -9.30
N ILE A 171 -1.18 3.83 -8.43
CA ILE A 171 0.28 3.63 -8.46
C ILE A 171 0.64 2.19 -8.10
N SER A 172 -0.12 1.58 -7.19
CA SER A 172 0.03 0.16 -6.81
C SER A 172 -1.24 -0.62 -7.13
N PRO A 173 -1.15 -1.97 -7.21
CA PRO A 173 -2.28 -2.84 -7.52
C PRO A 173 -3.51 -2.50 -6.68
N THR A 174 -4.60 -2.15 -7.35
CA THR A 174 -5.88 -1.76 -6.75
C THR A 174 -6.93 -2.81 -7.09
N SER A 175 -7.77 -3.18 -6.13
CA SER A 175 -8.81 -4.19 -6.37
C SER A 175 -9.99 -3.94 -5.46
N PHE A 176 -11.18 -4.29 -5.94
CA PHE A 176 -12.41 -4.30 -5.15
C PHE A 176 -12.89 -5.73 -4.92
N ARG A 177 -13.86 -5.89 -4.02
CA ARG A 177 -14.59 -7.16 -3.86
C ARG A 177 -16.00 -6.99 -4.40
N ARG A 178 -16.44 -7.95 -5.22
CA ARG A 178 -17.81 -8.01 -5.75
C ARG A 178 -18.27 -9.45 -5.78
N LYS A 179 -19.35 -9.75 -5.04
CA LYS A 179 -19.94 -11.10 -4.93
C LYS A 179 -18.89 -12.19 -4.61
N GLY A 180 -17.99 -11.91 -3.66
CA GLY A 180 -16.92 -12.83 -3.26
C GLY A 180 -15.66 -12.81 -4.15
N HIS A 181 -15.74 -12.25 -5.35
CA HIS A 181 -14.63 -12.22 -6.31
C HIS A 181 -13.84 -10.92 -6.26
N HIS A 182 -12.60 -10.94 -6.75
CA HIS A 182 -11.87 -9.71 -7.05
C HIS A 182 -12.52 -8.99 -8.24
N PHE A 183 -12.58 -7.67 -8.17
CA PHE A 183 -13.10 -6.85 -9.24
C PHE A 183 -12.04 -5.79 -9.61
N PRO A 184 -11.23 -6.05 -10.66
CA PRO A 184 -10.09 -5.23 -11.02
C PRO A 184 -10.47 -4.09 -11.99
N LEU A 185 -11.53 -3.34 -11.69
CA LEU A 185 -11.98 -2.23 -12.54
C LEU A 185 -12.38 -1.01 -11.69
N PRO A 186 -11.91 0.20 -12.05
CA PRO A 186 -12.23 1.46 -11.37
C PRO A 186 -13.61 2.00 -11.76
N VAL A 187 -14.65 1.20 -11.58
CA VAL A 187 -16.04 1.65 -11.77
C VAL A 187 -16.35 2.71 -10.69
N PRO A 188 -17.00 3.85 -11.02
CA PRO A 188 -17.21 4.95 -10.08
C PRO A 188 -17.82 4.52 -8.75
N VAL A 189 -18.91 3.75 -8.78
CA VAL A 189 -19.56 3.25 -7.55
C VAL A 189 -18.57 2.49 -6.65
N ASN A 190 -17.66 1.69 -7.21
CA ASN A 190 -16.66 0.96 -6.44
C ASN A 190 -15.57 1.87 -5.86
N LEU A 191 -15.12 2.86 -6.63
CA LEU A 191 -14.15 3.86 -6.17
C LEU A 191 -14.72 4.65 -4.99
N PHE A 192 -15.89 5.25 -5.20
CA PHE A 192 -16.51 6.12 -4.21
C PHE A 192 -17.01 5.35 -2.99
N HIS A 193 -17.46 4.09 -3.14
CA HIS A 193 -17.73 3.23 -1.99
C HIS A 193 -16.46 2.94 -1.18
N SER A 194 -15.30 2.72 -1.83
CA SER A 194 -14.04 2.54 -1.12
C SER A 194 -13.66 3.75 -0.27
N TYR A 195 -13.79 4.95 -0.80
CA TYR A 195 -13.48 6.18 -0.07
C TYR A 195 -14.52 6.47 1.00
N LEU A 196 -15.80 6.30 0.67
CA LEU A 196 -16.92 6.63 1.55
C LEU A 196 -16.92 5.79 2.84
N ARG A 197 -16.55 4.50 2.78
CA ARG A 197 -16.44 3.68 4.00
C ARG A 197 -15.46 4.29 5.00
N ARG A 198 -14.28 4.74 4.53
CA ARG A 198 -13.27 5.38 5.39
C ARG A 198 -13.69 6.79 5.81
N TRP A 199 -14.38 7.52 4.94
CA TRP A 199 -14.98 8.80 5.30
C TRP A 199 -15.98 8.63 6.45
N ASN A 200 -16.93 7.70 6.36
CA ASN A 200 -17.94 7.48 7.38
C ASN A 200 -17.35 6.97 8.70
N ASP A 201 -16.29 6.17 8.66
CA ASP A 201 -15.64 5.66 9.87
C ASP A 201 -14.86 6.75 10.63
N PHE A 202 -14.26 7.73 9.94
CA PHE A 202 -13.29 8.64 10.56
C PHE A 202 -13.67 10.13 10.56
N SER A 203 -14.52 10.58 9.65
CA SER A 203 -14.80 12.03 9.48
C SER A 203 -15.70 12.64 10.55
N GLN A 204 -16.45 11.81 11.29
CA GLN A 204 -17.56 12.26 12.15
C GLN A 204 -18.68 13.01 11.39
N ILE A 205 -18.70 12.94 10.06
CA ILE A 205 -19.68 13.55 9.17
C ILE A 205 -20.36 12.42 8.38
N PRO A 206 -21.38 11.75 8.95
CA PRO A 206 -21.98 10.55 8.35
C PRO A 206 -22.77 10.93 7.09
N ILE A 207 -22.58 10.14 6.04
CA ILE A 207 -23.31 10.26 4.77
C ILE A 207 -24.07 8.96 4.50
N SER A 208 -25.31 9.08 4.01
CA SER A 208 -26.08 7.95 3.51
C SER A 208 -25.36 7.27 2.34
N GLN A 209 -24.91 6.03 2.56
CA GLN A 209 -24.17 5.29 1.56
C GLN A 209 -25.02 4.93 0.34
N ALA A 210 -26.29 4.56 0.53
CA ALA A 210 -27.16 4.18 -0.58
C ALA A 210 -27.40 5.39 -1.51
N ASP A 211 -27.88 6.49 -0.95
CA ASP A 211 -28.25 7.68 -1.73
C ASP A 211 -27.05 8.27 -2.49
N PHE A 212 -25.88 8.33 -1.84
CA PHE A 212 -24.69 8.85 -2.49
C PHE A 212 -24.17 7.93 -3.59
N LEU A 213 -24.16 6.61 -3.38
CA LEU A 213 -23.66 5.67 -4.38
C LEU A 213 -24.60 5.55 -5.59
N ASP A 214 -25.92 5.63 -5.38
CA ASP A 214 -26.89 5.70 -6.47
C ASP A 214 -26.69 6.98 -7.28
N TRP A 215 -26.49 8.12 -6.61
CA TRP A 215 -26.16 9.37 -7.30
C TRP A 215 -24.83 9.29 -8.06
N ILE A 216 -23.81 8.63 -7.52
CA ILE A 216 -22.52 8.41 -8.21
C ILE A 216 -22.71 7.59 -9.49
N ASP A 217 -23.51 6.51 -9.45
CA ASP A 217 -23.77 5.65 -10.61
C ASP A 217 -24.42 6.42 -11.77
N GLU A 218 -25.33 7.33 -11.43
CA GLU A 218 -26.04 8.18 -12.40
C GLU A 218 -25.19 9.33 -12.96
N ASN A 219 -24.28 9.89 -12.15
CA ASN A 219 -23.72 11.21 -12.41
C ASN A 219 -22.21 11.27 -12.67
N VAL A 220 -21.45 10.23 -12.34
CA VAL A 220 -19.98 10.22 -12.57
C VAL A 220 -19.66 9.56 -13.91
N ILE A 221 -19.04 10.34 -14.79
CA ILE A 221 -18.71 9.93 -16.15
C ILE A 221 -17.20 9.72 -16.27
N ILE A 222 -16.77 8.54 -16.70
CA ILE A 222 -15.38 8.29 -17.09
C ILE A 222 -15.15 8.88 -18.48
N HIS A 223 -14.17 9.77 -18.60
CA HIS A 223 -13.80 10.42 -19.86
C HIS A 223 -12.60 9.77 -20.54
N GLN A 224 -11.65 9.29 -19.73
CA GLN A 224 -10.43 8.67 -20.22
C GLN A 224 -9.99 7.58 -19.24
N HIS A 225 -9.39 6.50 -19.75
CA HIS A 225 -8.74 5.49 -18.91
C HIS A 225 -7.56 4.87 -19.64
N ARG A 226 -6.56 4.45 -18.86
CA ARG A 226 -5.46 3.60 -19.29
C ARG A 226 -5.14 2.66 -18.15
N LEU A 227 -5.49 1.39 -18.29
CA LEU A 227 -5.47 0.42 -17.20
C LEU A 227 -4.77 -0.86 -17.64
N GLU A 228 -4.11 -1.50 -16.68
CA GLU A 228 -3.53 -2.83 -16.84
C GLU A 228 -4.03 -3.72 -15.69
N SER A 229 -4.43 -4.95 -16.01
CA SER A 229 -4.75 -5.94 -14.98
C SER A 229 -3.48 -6.61 -14.48
N VAL A 230 -3.38 -6.78 -13.17
CA VAL A 230 -2.21 -7.38 -12.50
C VAL A 230 -2.66 -8.41 -11.48
N LYS A 231 -1.80 -9.40 -11.20
CA LYS A 231 -2.07 -10.48 -10.26
C LYS A 231 -0.97 -10.53 -9.21
N VAL A 232 -1.17 -9.93 -8.04
CA VAL A 232 -0.13 -9.89 -7.01
C VAL A 232 -0.46 -10.79 -5.82
N ALA A 233 0.58 -11.30 -5.15
CA ALA A 233 0.39 -11.83 -3.81
C ALA A 233 -0.05 -10.70 -2.87
N ALA A 234 -0.98 -10.96 -1.94
CA ALA A 234 -1.58 -9.88 -1.15
C ALA A 234 -1.76 -10.24 0.32
N GLY A 235 -1.28 -9.36 1.20
CA GLY A 235 -1.30 -9.58 2.65
C GLY A 235 -0.60 -10.89 3.03
N LYS A 236 -1.02 -11.50 4.15
CA LYS A 236 -0.40 -12.74 4.65
C LYS A 236 -0.69 -13.97 3.77
N ARG A 237 -1.84 -14.04 3.08
CA ARG A 237 -2.29 -15.25 2.36
C ARG A 237 -3.04 -14.93 1.08
N GLY A 238 -2.80 -15.75 0.05
CA GLY A 238 -3.50 -15.68 -1.22
C GLY A 238 -2.93 -14.66 -2.21
N SER A 239 -3.66 -14.47 -3.30
CA SER A 239 -3.37 -13.48 -4.34
C SER A 239 -4.58 -12.59 -4.58
N VAL A 240 -4.35 -11.48 -5.27
CA VAL A 240 -5.36 -10.49 -5.66
C VAL A 240 -5.19 -10.19 -7.13
N THR A 241 -6.28 -10.33 -7.89
CA THR A 241 -6.40 -9.66 -9.19
C THR A 241 -6.81 -8.23 -8.98
N GLY A 242 -5.97 -7.31 -9.44
CA GLY A 242 -6.19 -5.89 -9.37
C GLY A 242 -5.88 -5.20 -10.70
N PHE A 243 -5.83 -3.88 -10.65
CA PHE A 243 -5.43 -3.03 -11.75
C PHE A 243 -4.46 -1.95 -11.28
N THR A 244 -3.64 -1.48 -12.20
CA THR A 244 -2.86 -0.24 -12.10
C THR A 244 -3.20 0.67 -13.28
N GLY A 245 -2.74 1.91 -13.23
CA GLY A 245 -2.90 2.88 -14.32
C GLY A 245 -3.72 4.10 -13.90
N ALA A 246 -4.45 4.71 -14.83
CA ALA A 246 -5.11 5.99 -14.59
C ALA A 246 -6.52 6.05 -15.18
N ILE A 247 -7.38 6.85 -14.53
CA ILE A 247 -8.65 7.30 -15.10
C ILE A 247 -8.78 8.83 -14.98
N SER A 248 -9.57 9.40 -15.88
CA SER A 248 -10.10 10.75 -15.78
C SER A 248 -11.61 10.66 -15.75
N CYS A 249 -12.25 11.28 -14.76
CA CYS A 249 -13.70 11.29 -14.62
C CYS A 249 -14.20 12.68 -14.21
N GLY A 250 -15.49 12.91 -14.37
CA GLY A 250 -16.13 14.17 -14.03
C GLY A 250 -17.61 13.99 -13.75
N LEU A 251 -18.23 15.04 -13.25
CA LEU A 251 -19.66 15.07 -12.97
C LEU A 251 -20.47 15.51 -14.19
N SER A 252 -21.66 14.92 -14.34
CA SER A 252 -22.67 15.41 -15.29
C SER A 252 -23.08 16.85 -14.96
N LYS A 253 -23.64 17.59 -15.93
CA LYS A 253 -24.17 18.94 -15.66
C LYS A 253 -25.33 18.92 -14.65
N ALA A 254 -26.16 17.88 -14.69
CA ALA A 254 -27.30 17.73 -13.78
C ALA A 254 -26.85 17.47 -12.33
N ALA A 255 -25.73 16.76 -12.17
CA ALA A 255 -25.11 16.47 -10.87
C ALA A 255 -24.86 17.74 -10.04
N LEU A 256 -24.47 18.84 -10.71
CA LEU A 256 -24.12 20.11 -10.07
C LEU A 256 -25.30 20.79 -9.36
N ALA A 257 -26.55 20.35 -9.62
CA ALA A 257 -27.72 20.81 -8.88
C ALA A 257 -27.77 20.26 -7.45
N ASN A 258 -27.16 19.10 -7.19
CA ASN A 258 -27.00 18.56 -5.84
C ASN A 258 -25.65 19.03 -5.28
N THR A 259 -25.66 20.16 -4.58
CA THR A 259 -24.45 20.80 -4.05
C THR A 259 -23.75 19.95 -2.99
N GLU A 260 -24.52 19.25 -2.14
CA GLU A 260 -23.98 18.39 -1.08
C GLU A 260 -23.18 17.21 -1.66
N PHE A 261 -23.77 16.44 -2.57
CA PHE A 261 -23.09 15.30 -3.18
C PHE A 261 -21.98 15.73 -4.15
N THR A 262 -22.14 16.87 -4.81
CA THR A 262 -21.04 17.48 -5.57
C THR A 262 -19.85 17.79 -4.66
N GLN A 263 -20.09 18.43 -3.52
CA GLN A 263 -19.05 18.77 -2.55
C GLN A 263 -18.37 17.51 -2.00
N LEU A 264 -19.15 16.49 -1.64
CA LEU A 264 -18.64 15.21 -1.17
C LEU A 264 -17.83 14.47 -2.24
N PHE A 265 -18.25 14.48 -3.50
CA PHE A 265 -17.47 13.90 -4.61
C PHE A 265 -16.04 14.47 -4.64
N TYR A 266 -15.89 15.79 -4.61
CA TYR A 266 -14.57 16.41 -4.61
C TYR A 266 -13.80 16.17 -3.30
N ALA A 267 -14.49 16.10 -2.17
CA ALA A 267 -13.85 15.76 -0.89
C ALA A 267 -13.28 14.34 -0.90
N LEU A 268 -14.03 13.36 -1.42
CA LEU A 268 -13.57 11.97 -1.53
C LEU A 268 -12.46 11.80 -2.57
N VAL A 269 -12.48 12.57 -3.66
CA VAL A 269 -11.35 12.64 -4.59
C VAL A 269 -10.10 13.14 -3.87
N LYS A 270 -10.19 14.25 -3.12
CA LYS A 270 -9.04 14.77 -2.34
C LYS A 270 -8.58 13.81 -1.24
N LEU A 271 -9.49 12.98 -0.70
CA LEU A 271 -9.17 11.96 0.30
C LEU A 271 -8.40 10.77 -0.29
N ALA A 272 -8.58 10.48 -1.58
CA ALA A 272 -8.06 9.26 -2.22
C ALA A 272 -6.54 9.03 -2.03
N PRO A 273 -5.65 10.04 -2.14
CA PRO A 273 -4.22 9.84 -1.87
C PRO A 273 -3.92 9.48 -0.42
N TYR A 274 -4.64 10.07 0.54
CA TYR A 274 -4.45 9.78 1.96
C TYR A 274 -4.87 8.36 2.29
N CYS A 275 -6.03 7.92 1.79
CA CYS A 275 -6.66 6.67 2.24
C CYS A 275 -6.41 5.45 1.35
N GLY A 276 -5.98 5.69 0.11
CA GLY A 276 -5.85 4.68 -0.91
C GLY A 276 -7.19 4.13 -1.40
N THR A 277 -7.13 3.33 -2.44
CA THR A 277 -8.30 2.76 -3.12
C THR A 277 -8.38 1.26 -2.93
N GLY A 278 -9.58 0.75 -2.67
CA GLY A 278 -9.85 -0.68 -2.60
C GLY A 278 -9.46 -1.29 -1.25
N HIS A 279 -8.99 -2.54 -1.29
CA HIS A 279 -8.63 -3.33 -0.11
C HIS A 279 -7.12 -3.56 0.01
N LYS A 280 -6.69 -3.94 1.22
CA LYS A 280 -5.27 -4.21 1.58
C LYS A 280 -4.34 -2.99 1.47
N THR A 281 -4.89 -1.79 1.67
CA THR A 281 -4.12 -0.54 1.71
C THR A 281 -3.06 -0.53 2.82
N THR A 282 -3.31 -1.21 3.94
CA THR A 282 -2.30 -1.39 5.01
C THR A 282 -1.13 -2.31 4.64
N PHE A 283 -1.14 -2.91 3.45
CA PHE A 283 -0.10 -3.83 2.96
C PHE A 283 0.53 -3.35 1.63
N GLY A 284 0.42 -2.07 1.30
CA GLY A 284 1.07 -1.50 0.12
C GLY A 284 0.25 -1.54 -1.18
N LEU A 285 -1.03 -1.93 -1.12
CA LEU A 285 -1.94 -1.92 -2.27
C LEU A 285 -2.75 -0.62 -2.31
N GLY A 286 -3.32 -0.28 -3.46
CA GLY A 286 -4.30 0.81 -3.55
C GLY A 286 -3.75 2.23 -3.46
N GLN A 287 -2.44 2.44 -3.46
CA GLN A 287 -1.84 3.78 -3.48
C GLN A 287 -2.36 4.58 -4.67
N THR A 288 -2.89 5.78 -4.39
CA THR A 288 -3.62 6.60 -5.37
C THR A 288 -3.02 8.00 -5.45
N SER A 289 -2.94 8.58 -6.64
CA SER A 289 -2.47 9.93 -6.90
C SER A 289 -3.51 10.72 -7.69
N LEU A 290 -3.56 12.04 -7.49
CA LEU A 290 -4.43 12.95 -8.24
C LEU A 290 -3.83 13.38 -9.59
N SER A 291 -2.54 13.14 -9.79
CA SER A 291 -1.88 13.42 -11.05
C SER A 291 -2.14 12.29 -12.04
N TRP A 292 -2.26 12.62 -13.33
CA TRP A 292 -2.24 11.60 -14.38
C TRP A 292 -0.81 11.08 -14.51
N VAL A 293 -0.56 9.92 -13.91
CA VAL A 293 0.68 9.16 -14.03
C VAL A 293 0.47 8.07 -15.08
N GLU A 294 1.27 8.13 -16.14
CA GLU A 294 1.29 7.07 -17.14
C GLU A 294 1.81 5.78 -16.51
N PRO A 295 1.16 4.62 -16.76
CA PRO A 295 1.71 3.35 -16.32
C PRO A 295 3.09 3.17 -16.96
N GLU A 296 4.14 3.02 -16.14
CA GLU A 296 5.43 2.56 -16.64
C GLU A 296 5.27 1.16 -17.25
N ALA A 297 6.10 0.83 -18.24
CA ALA A 297 6.17 -0.53 -18.75
C ALA A 297 6.52 -1.49 -17.60
N SER A 298 5.98 -2.72 -17.65
CA SER A 298 6.06 -3.69 -16.55
C SER A 298 7.46 -3.75 -15.94
N SER A 299 7.61 -3.21 -14.73
CA SER A 299 8.92 -3.21 -14.05
C SER A 299 9.31 -4.65 -13.67
N PRO A 300 10.60 -4.96 -13.55
CA PRO A 300 11.02 -6.28 -13.06
C PRO A 300 10.42 -6.68 -11.70
N THR A 301 10.23 -5.70 -10.81
CA THR A 301 9.52 -5.85 -9.54
C THR A 301 8.09 -6.33 -9.75
N GLN A 302 7.37 -5.70 -10.68
CA GLN A 302 5.99 -6.05 -11.01
C GLN A 302 5.90 -7.45 -11.61
N LEU A 303 6.84 -7.84 -12.47
CA LEU A 303 6.89 -9.19 -13.04
C LEU A 303 7.10 -10.26 -11.96
N LEU A 304 8.04 -10.07 -11.04
CA LEU A 304 8.28 -11.03 -9.96
C LEU A 304 7.12 -11.14 -8.96
N THR A 305 6.52 -10.01 -8.59
CA THR A 305 5.34 -10.00 -7.73
C THR A 305 4.14 -10.65 -8.41
N ASN A 306 4.02 -10.49 -9.74
CA ASN A 306 3.03 -11.18 -10.55
C ASN A 306 3.23 -12.70 -10.57
N LEU A 307 4.45 -13.17 -10.81
CA LEU A 307 4.77 -14.60 -10.84
C LEU A 307 4.41 -15.32 -9.53
N LEU A 308 4.66 -14.68 -8.38
CA LEU A 308 4.23 -15.25 -7.09
C LEU A 308 2.69 -15.29 -6.99
N GLY A 309 2.00 -14.22 -7.37
CA GLY A 309 0.54 -14.15 -7.33
C GLY A 309 -0.15 -15.20 -8.21
N GLU A 310 0.35 -15.37 -9.43
CA GLU A 310 -0.08 -16.38 -10.40
C GLU A 310 0.16 -17.80 -9.88
N ARG A 311 1.36 -18.07 -9.34
CA ARG A 311 1.68 -19.38 -8.78
C ARG A 311 0.81 -19.73 -7.57
N ILE A 312 0.48 -18.76 -6.72
CA ILE A 312 -0.44 -18.97 -5.60
C ILE A 312 -1.85 -19.33 -6.11
N GLU A 313 -2.34 -18.67 -7.16
CA GLU A 313 -3.65 -18.96 -7.72
C GLU A 313 -3.71 -20.36 -8.34
N GLU A 314 -2.72 -20.70 -9.16
CA GLU A 314 -2.59 -22.02 -9.79
C GLU A 314 -2.62 -23.14 -8.74
N LEU A 315 -1.76 -23.05 -7.73
CA LEU A 315 -1.71 -24.03 -6.63
C LEU A 315 -3.02 -24.05 -5.82
N THR A 316 -3.66 -22.90 -5.62
CA THR A 316 -4.96 -22.84 -4.92
C THR A 316 -6.02 -23.60 -5.72
N ALA A 317 -6.09 -23.42 -7.04
CA ALA A 317 -7.03 -24.13 -7.89
C ALA A 317 -6.84 -25.66 -7.83
N ILE A 318 -5.58 -26.12 -7.92
CA ILE A 318 -5.22 -27.54 -7.80
C ILE A 318 -5.68 -28.09 -6.44
N PHE A 319 -5.31 -27.41 -5.36
CA PHE A 319 -5.60 -27.84 -4.00
C PHE A 319 -7.08 -27.78 -3.63
N THR A 320 -7.83 -26.82 -4.16
CA THR A 320 -9.28 -26.76 -3.99
C THR A 320 -9.97 -27.88 -4.77
N ALA A 321 -9.58 -28.13 -6.03
CA ALA A 321 -10.17 -29.19 -6.85
C ALA A 321 -10.06 -30.58 -6.21
N GLN A 322 -8.90 -30.91 -5.65
CA GLN A 322 -8.67 -32.17 -4.94
C GLN A 322 -9.51 -32.31 -3.66
N ARG A 323 -9.91 -31.20 -3.04
CA ARG A 323 -10.67 -31.17 -1.78
C ARG A 323 -12.17 -30.98 -1.94
N LYS A 324 -12.69 -30.72 -3.15
CA LYS A 324 -14.12 -30.55 -3.42
C LYS A 324 -14.99 -31.76 -3.01
N ARG A 325 -14.40 -32.92 -2.71
CA ARG A 325 -15.09 -34.06 -2.08
C ARG A 325 -15.50 -33.83 -0.60
N SER A 326 -15.13 -32.71 0.03
CA SER A 326 -15.29 -32.46 1.48
C SER A 326 -15.75 -31.02 1.84
N GLY A 327 -16.57 -30.39 1.00
CA GLY A 327 -16.79 -28.92 0.92
C GLY A 327 -16.99 -28.09 2.21
N GLY A 328 -16.52 -26.83 2.16
CA GLY A 328 -16.73 -25.76 3.14
C GLY A 328 -15.69 -24.62 3.07
N ASP A 329 -16.00 -23.43 3.60
CA ASP A 329 -15.12 -22.22 3.62
C ASP A 329 -13.76 -22.48 4.29
N ARG A 330 -13.75 -23.34 5.32
CA ARG A 330 -12.53 -23.80 6.00
C ARG A 330 -11.59 -24.56 5.05
N THR A 331 -12.15 -25.30 4.11
CA THR A 331 -11.40 -26.12 3.14
C THR A 331 -10.68 -25.23 2.11
N ASP A 332 -11.33 -24.16 1.65
CA ASP A 332 -10.75 -23.17 0.75
C ASP A 332 -9.62 -22.37 1.43
N LYS A 333 -9.81 -22.01 2.71
CA LYS A 333 -8.76 -21.33 3.49
C LYS A 333 -7.51 -22.21 3.67
N ILE A 334 -7.68 -23.52 3.86
CA ILE A 334 -6.56 -24.46 3.95
C ILE A 334 -5.84 -24.60 2.59
N ALA A 335 -6.59 -24.72 1.49
CA ALA A 335 -6.02 -24.78 0.14
C ALA A 335 -5.19 -23.53 -0.18
N ALA A 336 -5.75 -22.34 0.06
CA ALA A 336 -5.02 -21.08 -0.12
C ALA A 336 -3.79 -20.96 0.78
N THR A 337 -3.85 -21.48 2.01
CA THR A 337 -2.70 -21.50 2.93
C THR A 337 -1.58 -22.41 2.40
N TRP A 338 -1.92 -23.62 1.94
CA TRP A 338 -0.94 -24.54 1.34
C TRP A 338 -0.32 -23.96 0.07
N ALA A 339 -1.13 -23.36 -0.80
CA ALA A 339 -0.68 -22.72 -2.02
C ALA A 339 0.29 -21.57 -1.72
N THR A 340 -0.07 -20.70 -0.76
CA THR A 340 0.79 -19.59 -0.32
C THR A 340 2.13 -20.09 0.19
N ILE A 341 2.14 -21.08 1.09
CA ILE A 341 3.38 -21.63 1.66
C ILE A 341 4.26 -22.26 0.58
N LEU A 342 3.67 -23.09 -0.29
CA LEU A 342 4.43 -23.80 -1.31
C LEU A 342 5.00 -22.83 -2.37
N ALA A 343 4.19 -21.89 -2.87
CA ALA A 343 4.64 -20.90 -3.85
C ALA A 343 5.81 -20.05 -3.31
N ARG A 344 5.68 -19.53 -2.08
CA ARG A 344 6.76 -18.77 -1.42
C ARG A 344 8.02 -19.61 -1.25
N ARG A 345 7.87 -20.89 -0.88
CA ARG A 345 9.01 -21.81 -0.76
C ARG A 345 9.68 -22.09 -2.10
N GLU A 346 8.92 -22.18 -3.20
CA GLU A 346 9.45 -22.32 -4.57
C GLU A 346 10.16 -21.05 -5.06
N MET A 347 9.82 -19.88 -4.52
CA MET A 347 10.51 -18.61 -4.74
C MET A 347 11.78 -18.43 -3.89
N GLY A 348 12.15 -19.44 -3.09
CA GLY A 348 13.38 -19.45 -2.31
C GLY A 348 13.25 -18.93 -0.88
N GLU A 349 12.05 -18.58 -0.43
CA GLU A 349 11.84 -18.11 0.94
C GLU A 349 12.07 -19.23 1.98
N SER A 350 12.61 -18.86 3.14
CA SER A 350 12.85 -19.80 4.25
C SER A 350 11.54 -20.15 4.98
N LEU A 351 11.45 -21.37 5.51
CA LEU A 351 10.27 -21.78 6.29
C LEU A 351 10.09 -20.93 7.56
N LYS A 352 11.19 -20.42 8.13
CA LYS A 352 11.16 -19.54 9.29
C LYS A 352 10.49 -18.20 8.94
N LEU A 353 10.90 -17.59 7.84
CA LEU A 353 10.34 -16.31 7.38
C LEU A 353 8.86 -16.46 7.02
N ILE A 354 8.48 -17.54 6.32
CA ILE A 354 7.08 -17.82 6.00
C ILE A 354 6.25 -18.03 7.28
N ALA A 355 6.78 -18.74 8.26
CA ALA A 355 6.13 -18.99 9.55
C ALA A 355 5.90 -17.70 10.35
N GLU A 356 6.90 -16.82 10.40
CA GLU A 356 6.79 -15.49 11.02
C GLU A 356 5.70 -14.64 10.36
N ASP A 357 5.67 -14.54 9.02
CA ASP A 357 4.63 -13.76 8.30
C ASP A 357 3.22 -14.30 8.47
N LEU A 358 3.09 -15.63 8.55
CA LEU A 358 1.80 -16.29 8.69
C LEU A 358 1.32 -16.37 10.14
N GLU A 359 2.17 -15.99 11.11
CA GLU A 359 1.96 -16.19 12.55
C GLU A 359 1.64 -17.66 12.86
N MET A 360 2.46 -18.56 12.33
CA MET A 360 2.29 -20.00 12.46
C MET A 360 3.57 -20.65 13.01
N PRO A 361 3.47 -21.75 13.79
CA PRO A 361 4.65 -22.50 14.18
C PRO A 361 5.41 -23.04 12.96
N VAL A 362 6.75 -22.97 12.99
CA VAL A 362 7.62 -23.44 11.89
C VAL A 362 7.34 -24.90 11.53
N ASP A 363 7.08 -25.77 12.51
CA ASP A 363 6.74 -27.18 12.28
C ASP A 363 5.41 -27.36 11.55
N THR A 364 4.46 -26.46 11.76
CA THR A 364 3.19 -26.46 11.01
C THR A 364 3.44 -26.09 9.55
N VAL A 365 4.25 -25.06 9.28
CA VAL A 365 4.62 -24.65 7.92
C VAL A 365 5.41 -25.74 7.19
N LYS A 366 6.33 -26.42 7.90
CA LYS A 366 7.07 -27.58 7.38
C LYS A 366 6.13 -28.72 7.02
N THR A 367 5.17 -29.02 7.89
CA THR A 367 4.15 -30.05 7.64
C THR A 367 3.28 -29.71 6.43
N TYR A 368 2.77 -28.47 6.36
CA TYR A 368 1.95 -28.02 5.23
C TYR A 368 2.72 -28.03 3.91
N THR A 369 4.02 -27.65 3.92
CA THR A 369 4.89 -27.77 2.74
C THR A 369 4.98 -29.22 2.26
N LYS A 370 5.19 -30.18 3.18
CA LYS A 370 5.28 -31.61 2.85
C LYS A 370 3.97 -32.13 2.26
N LEU A 371 2.84 -31.77 2.87
CA LEU A 371 1.52 -32.18 2.40
C LEU A 371 1.18 -31.57 1.03
N ALA A 372 1.45 -30.28 0.84
CA ALA A 372 1.24 -29.58 -0.44
C ALA A 372 2.04 -30.21 -1.58
N ARG A 373 3.33 -30.53 -1.35
CA ARG A 373 4.17 -31.22 -2.35
C ARG A 373 3.64 -32.61 -2.71
N ARG A 374 3.14 -33.37 -1.73
CA ARG A 374 2.54 -34.68 -1.98
C ARG A 374 1.27 -34.53 -2.82
N SER A 375 0.39 -33.63 -2.42
CA SER A 375 -0.86 -33.31 -3.13
C SER A 375 -0.60 -32.91 -4.58
N LEU A 376 0.44 -32.11 -4.84
CA LEU A 376 0.80 -31.68 -6.19
C LEU A 376 1.29 -32.85 -7.05
N LYS A 377 2.15 -33.73 -6.51
CA LYS A 377 2.57 -34.96 -7.21
C LYS A 377 1.41 -35.88 -7.54
N ASP A 378 0.44 -36.00 -6.64
CA ASP A 378 -0.77 -36.79 -6.85
C ASP A 378 -1.72 -36.15 -7.88
N ALA A 379 -1.50 -34.88 -8.28
CA ALA A 379 -2.27 -34.18 -9.33
C ALA A 379 -1.67 -34.36 -10.73
N ASP A 380 -0.35 -34.57 -10.81
CA ASP A 380 0.40 -34.77 -12.06
C ASP A 380 0.30 -36.22 -12.58
N LEU A 381 -0.32 -37.12 -11.80
CA LEU A 381 -0.64 -38.52 -12.11
C LEU A 381 -2.13 -38.64 -12.47
#